data_AF-A0A955JJV9-F1
#
_entry.id   AF-A0A955JJV9-F1
#
_cell.length_a   1.000
_cell.length_b   1.000
_cell.length_c   1.000
_cell.angle_alpha   90.00
_cell.angle_beta   90.00
_cell.angle_gamma   90.00
#
_symmetry.space_group_name_H-M   'P 1'
#
loop_
_entity.id
_entity.type
_entity.pdbx_description
1 polymer ?
#
loop_
_entity_poly.entity_id
_entity_poly.type
_entity_poly.pdbx_seq_one_letter_code
_entity_poly.pdbx_strand_id
1 'polypeptide(L)'
;MLYDPAKTYDENVADGPFLDDDKDYRDSGVGPQYTFLGYPINFPFGIAAGSLPTSKHTSAAFKLGYDVVVYKTQRAHDFPCNQYPNVLPLEVDGDLTLEKLQEPLIVRETYPEDLSELNITNSFGVPSPDPSVWSADLPAAIAGAGK
;
A
#
# COMPACT_ATOMS: atom_id res chain seq x y z
N MET A 1 -3.13 0.51 10.76
CA MET A 1 -2.49 0.89 9.48
C MET A 1 -2.39 -0.30 8.54
N LEU A 2 -2.47 -0.06 7.23
CA LEU A 2 -2.25 -1.12 6.23
C LEU A 2 -0.77 -1.52 6.14
N TYR A 3 0.16 -0.57 6.19
CA TYR A 3 1.60 -0.82 6.19
C TYR A 3 2.27 0.02 7.28
N ASP A 4 3.17 -0.59 8.04
CA ASP A 4 3.95 0.07 9.10
C ASP A 4 5.37 0.37 8.60
N PRO A 5 5.73 1.66 8.42
CA PRO A 5 7.04 2.06 7.93
C PRO A 5 8.18 1.81 8.93
N ALA A 6 7.87 1.59 10.21
CA ALA A 6 8.85 1.23 11.23
C ALA A 6 9.22 -0.27 11.21
N LYS A 7 8.56 -1.05 10.36
CA LYS A 7 8.81 -2.48 10.15
C LYS A 7 9.46 -2.74 8.80
N THR A 8 10.22 -3.82 8.72
CA THR A 8 10.75 -4.35 7.48
C THR A 8 9.61 -4.77 6.54
N TYR A 9 9.90 -4.87 5.24
CA TYR A 9 8.94 -5.40 4.27
C TYR A 9 8.45 -6.81 4.65
N ASP A 10 9.34 -7.68 5.13
CA ASP A 10 8.99 -9.06 5.48
C ASP A 10 8.09 -9.13 6.73
N GLU A 11 8.32 -8.28 7.73
CA GLU A 11 7.42 -8.14 8.89
C GLU A 11 6.02 -7.64 8.46
N ASN A 12 5.96 -6.68 7.52
CA ASN A 12 4.67 -6.24 6.96
C ASN A 12 3.96 -7.38 6.21
N VAL A 13 4.68 -8.16 5.41
CA VAL A 13 4.14 -9.34 4.70
C VAL A 13 3.59 -10.38 5.69
N ALA A 14 4.33 -10.66 6.75
CA ALA A 14 4.01 -11.70 7.72
C ALA A 14 2.84 -11.29 8.64
N ASP A 15 2.98 -10.12 9.27
CA ASP A 15 2.19 -9.73 10.44
C ASP A 15 1.15 -8.64 10.14
N GLY A 16 1.27 -7.95 9.01
CA GLY A 16 0.30 -6.94 8.57
C GLY A 16 -0.99 -7.54 7.99
N PRO A 17 -2.03 -6.71 7.78
CA PRO A 17 -2.12 -5.30 8.18
C PRO A 17 -2.37 -5.13 9.69
N PHE A 18 -2.02 -3.97 10.23
CA PHE A 18 -2.10 -3.65 11.66
C PHE A 18 -3.31 -2.76 11.98
N LEU A 19 -4.53 -3.23 11.70
CA LEU A 19 -5.76 -2.48 11.96
C LEU A 19 -6.22 -2.60 13.42
N ASP A 20 -6.89 -1.56 13.95
CA ASP A 20 -7.42 -1.55 15.31
C ASP A 20 -8.64 -2.49 15.47
N ASP A 21 -9.39 -2.69 14.38
CA ASP A 21 -10.48 -3.64 14.27
C ASP A 21 -10.55 -4.26 12.87
N ASP A 22 -11.39 -5.30 12.71
CA ASP A 22 -11.65 -5.96 11.42
C ASP A 22 -13.05 -5.64 10.90
N LYS A 23 -13.58 -4.44 11.22
CA LYS A 23 -14.90 -4.03 10.79
C LYS A 23 -14.94 -3.85 9.28
N ASP A 24 -16.01 -4.36 8.66
CA ASP A 24 -16.34 -4.08 7.27
C ASP A 24 -17.17 -2.80 7.19
N TYR A 25 -16.60 -1.75 6.62
CA TYR A 25 -17.21 -0.44 6.41
C TYR A 25 -17.92 -0.32 5.07
N ARG A 26 -17.89 -1.36 4.22
CA ARG A 26 -18.65 -1.36 2.97
C ARG A 26 -20.15 -1.36 3.26
N ASP A 27 -20.88 -0.45 2.61
CA ASP A 27 -22.34 -0.40 2.69
C ASP A 27 -22.96 -1.21 1.55
N SER A 28 -23.44 -2.41 1.86
CA SER A 28 -24.14 -3.27 0.88
C SER A 28 -25.47 -2.70 0.37
N GLY A 29 -26.00 -1.65 1.01
CA GLY A 29 -27.23 -0.98 0.60
C GLY A 29 -27.03 0.07 -0.50
N VAL A 30 -25.79 0.50 -0.72
CA VAL A 30 -25.44 1.47 -1.77
C VAL A 30 -24.90 0.71 -2.97
N GLY A 31 -25.65 0.74 -4.07
CA GLY A 31 -25.17 0.19 -5.35
C GLY A 31 -24.10 1.08 -5.99
N PRO A 32 -23.35 0.55 -6.97
CA PRO A 32 -22.29 1.30 -7.64
C PRO A 32 -22.83 2.56 -8.31
N GLN A 33 -22.15 3.69 -8.09
CA GLN A 33 -22.52 5.01 -8.61
C GLN A 33 -21.59 5.49 -9.74
N TYR A 34 -20.46 4.81 -9.94
CA TYR A 34 -19.42 5.19 -10.90
C TYR A 34 -18.93 3.98 -11.71
N THR A 35 -18.13 4.26 -12.73
CA THR A 35 -17.46 3.26 -13.53
C THR A 35 -15.98 3.60 -13.63
N PHE A 36 -15.11 2.60 -13.47
CA PHE A 36 -13.68 2.71 -13.71
C PHE A 36 -13.20 1.54 -14.57
N LEU A 37 -12.56 1.84 -15.71
CA LEU A 37 -12.11 0.84 -16.68
C LEU A 37 -13.20 -0.16 -17.13
N GLY A 38 -14.46 0.28 -17.14
CA GLY A 38 -15.62 -0.57 -17.49
C GLY A 38 -16.20 -1.38 -16.34
N TYR A 39 -15.64 -1.30 -15.14
CA TYR A 39 -16.15 -1.95 -13.94
C TYR A 39 -16.96 -0.97 -13.09
N PRO A 40 -18.15 -1.38 -12.59
CA PRO A 40 -18.92 -0.58 -11.66
C PRO A 40 -18.20 -0.48 -10.31
N ILE A 41 -18.19 0.71 -9.71
CA ILE A 41 -17.60 0.96 -8.38
C ILE A 41 -18.48 1.91 -7.58
N ASN A 42 -18.40 1.85 -6.24
CA ASN A 42 -19.19 2.70 -5.36
C ASN A 42 -18.64 4.13 -5.31
N PHE A 43 -17.31 4.28 -5.31
CA PHE A 43 -16.65 5.58 -5.33
C PHE A 43 -15.31 5.53 -6.08
N PRO A 44 -14.92 6.56 -6.86
CA PRO A 44 -13.69 6.54 -7.66
C PRO A 44 -12.45 6.85 -6.81
N PHE A 45 -12.26 6.12 -5.71
CA PHE A 45 -11.15 6.28 -4.79
C PHE A 45 -10.48 4.93 -4.51
N GLY A 46 -9.16 4.97 -4.41
CA GLY A 46 -8.35 3.78 -4.43
C GLY A 46 -7.06 3.91 -3.66
N ILE A 47 -6.38 2.78 -3.53
CA ILE A 47 -5.10 2.66 -2.84
C ILE A 47 -4.10 1.94 -3.73
N ALA A 48 -2.94 2.58 -3.89
CA ALA A 48 -1.87 2.09 -4.75
C ALA A 48 -1.14 0.88 -4.14
N ALA A 49 -0.42 0.15 -4.98
CA ALA A 49 0.22 -1.13 -4.67
C ALA A 49 1.26 -1.11 -3.54
N GLY A 50 1.78 0.06 -3.18
CA GLY A 50 2.90 0.23 -2.26
C GLY A 50 2.67 -0.46 -0.90
N SER A 51 1.56 -0.14 -0.25
CA SER A 51 1.17 -0.57 1.10
C SER A 51 0.41 -1.89 1.15
N LEU A 52 0.29 -2.59 0.02
CA LEU A 52 -0.59 -3.76 -0.12
C LEU A 52 0.18 -5.03 -0.55
N PRO A 53 1.15 -5.51 0.26
CA PRO A 53 2.02 -6.62 -0.13
C PRO A 53 1.32 -7.97 -0.30
N THR A 54 0.16 -8.19 0.33
CA THR A 54 -0.54 -9.49 0.32
C THR A 54 -2.07 -9.33 0.28
N SER A 55 -2.79 -10.43 0.05
CA SER A 55 -4.25 -10.51 0.04
C SER A 55 -4.89 -10.05 1.36
N LYS A 56 -4.20 -10.22 2.50
CA LYS A 56 -4.64 -9.70 3.80
C LYS A 56 -4.80 -8.18 3.74
N HIS A 57 -3.85 -7.51 3.10
CA HIS A 57 -3.82 -6.06 2.99
C HIS A 57 -4.87 -5.55 2.00
N THR A 58 -5.00 -6.19 0.84
CA THR A 58 -6.03 -5.79 -0.14
C THR A 58 -7.43 -6.01 0.40
N SER A 59 -7.68 -7.13 1.09
CA SER A 59 -8.97 -7.41 1.72
C SER A 59 -9.31 -6.40 2.81
N ALA A 60 -8.31 -6.03 3.63
CA ALA A 60 -8.46 -4.96 4.61
C ALA A 60 -8.77 -3.61 3.96
N ALA A 61 -8.10 -3.26 2.86
CA ALA A 61 -8.40 -2.04 2.12
C ALA A 61 -9.84 -2.04 1.57
N PHE A 62 -10.32 -3.15 1.00
CA PHE A 62 -11.72 -3.24 0.58
C PHE A 62 -12.69 -3.07 1.76
N LYS A 63 -12.43 -3.73 2.90
CA LYS A 63 -13.25 -3.56 4.12
C LYS A 63 -13.26 -2.12 4.64
N LEU A 64 -12.19 -1.36 4.45
CA LEU A 64 -12.14 0.08 4.78
C LEU A 64 -12.91 0.96 3.79
N GLY A 65 -13.46 0.39 2.71
CA GLY A 65 -14.32 1.10 1.75
C GLY A 65 -13.60 1.62 0.50
N TYR A 66 -12.35 1.22 0.25
CA TYR A 66 -11.69 1.53 -1.02
C TYR A 66 -12.22 0.64 -2.14
N ASP A 67 -12.55 1.22 -3.30
CA ASP A 67 -13.05 0.46 -4.45
C ASP A 67 -11.93 0.06 -5.43
N VAL A 68 -10.90 0.89 -5.58
CA VAL A 68 -9.79 0.63 -6.52
C VAL A 68 -8.54 0.23 -5.73
N VAL A 69 -8.40 -1.06 -5.43
CA VAL A 69 -7.31 -1.62 -4.63
C VAL A 69 -6.30 -2.33 -5.53
N VAL A 70 -5.03 -1.91 -5.49
CA VAL A 70 -3.99 -2.46 -6.36
C VAL A 70 -3.13 -3.44 -5.56
N TYR A 71 -3.16 -4.73 -5.93
CA TYR A 71 -2.27 -5.74 -5.34
C TYR A 71 -0.81 -5.43 -5.70
N LYS A 72 0.14 -5.77 -4.81
CA LYS A 72 1.56 -5.49 -5.00
C LYS A 72 2.06 -5.96 -6.37
N THR A 73 2.81 -5.11 -7.07
CA THR A 73 3.51 -5.50 -8.31
C THR A 73 4.41 -6.71 -8.05
N GLN A 74 4.29 -7.74 -8.89
CA GLN A 74 5.07 -8.97 -8.79
C GLN A 74 5.97 -9.17 -10.01
N ARG A 75 7.10 -9.83 -9.80
CA ARG A 75 8.02 -10.29 -10.84
C ARG A 75 7.76 -11.75 -11.19
N ALA A 76 8.28 -12.17 -12.34
CA ALA A 76 8.24 -13.55 -12.81
C ALA A 76 9.33 -14.45 -12.17
N HIS A 77 10.12 -13.92 -11.25
CA HIS A 77 11.14 -14.61 -10.45
C HIS A 77 11.21 -13.95 -9.07
N ASP A 78 11.79 -14.65 -8.11
CA ASP A 78 12.04 -14.11 -6.79
C ASP A 78 13.02 -12.93 -6.86
N PHE A 79 12.75 -11.89 -6.08
CA PHE A 79 13.62 -10.72 -5.99
C PHE A 79 13.50 -10.10 -4.60
N PRO A 80 14.63 -9.86 -3.90
CA PRO A 80 14.60 -9.34 -2.55
C PRO A 80 14.14 -7.89 -2.49
N CYS A 81 13.62 -7.48 -1.33
CA CYS A 81 13.37 -6.07 -1.05
C CYS A 81 14.69 -5.30 -0.94
N ASN A 82 14.64 -4.00 -1.27
CA ASN A 82 15.70 -3.08 -0.88
C ASN A 82 15.96 -3.16 0.63
N GLN A 83 17.21 -2.95 1.05
CA GLN A 83 17.58 -2.99 2.46
C GLN A 83 16.75 -2.00 3.27
N TYR A 84 16.35 -2.43 4.46
CA TYR A 84 15.69 -1.57 5.44
C TYR A 84 16.64 -0.42 5.88
N PRO A 85 16.14 0.81 6.10
CA PRO A 85 14.73 1.24 6.08
C PRO A 85 14.12 1.41 4.68
N ASN A 86 12.84 1.04 4.54
CA ASN A 86 12.14 1.10 3.25
C ASN A 86 11.36 2.40 3.02
N VAL A 87 10.89 3.04 4.09
CA VAL A 87 10.18 4.33 4.06
C VAL A 87 10.75 5.19 5.18
N LEU A 88 11.08 6.45 4.86
CA LEU A 88 11.62 7.41 5.81
C LEU A 88 10.89 8.75 5.65
N PRO A 89 10.45 9.40 6.75
CA PRO A 89 9.99 10.78 6.68
C PRO A 89 11.21 11.70 6.52
N LEU A 90 11.18 12.56 5.51
CA LEU A 90 12.28 13.47 5.21
C LEU A 90 11.91 14.90 5.60
N GLU A 91 12.89 15.65 6.11
CA GLU A 91 12.79 17.09 6.29
C GLU A 91 13.27 17.77 5.02
N VAL A 92 12.33 18.35 4.27
CA VAL A 92 12.61 19.06 3.03
C VAL A 92 11.86 20.38 3.06
N ASP A 93 12.58 21.49 2.98
CA ASP A 93 11.98 22.82 2.78
C ASP A 93 11.64 23.00 1.30
N GLY A 94 10.37 23.18 0.96
CA GLY A 94 9.89 23.28 -0.43
C GLY A 94 10.14 22.01 -1.27
N ASP A 95 10.39 22.18 -2.57
CA ASP A 95 10.51 21.06 -3.50
C ASP A 95 11.86 20.31 -3.37
N LEU A 96 11.81 18.98 -3.54
CA LEU A 96 13.01 18.12 -3.62
C LEU A 96 13.61 18.19 -5.03
N THR A 97 14.55 19.12 -5.24
CA THR A 97 15.22 19.35 -6.53
C THR A 97 16.47 18.48 -6.72
N LEU A 98 16.93 18.31 -7.96
CA LEU A 98 18.19 17.59 -8.26
C LEU A 98 19.41 18.22 -7.58
N GLU A 99 19.38 19.54 -7.35
CA GLU A 99 20.42 20.28 -6.62
C GLU A 99 20.44 19.88 -5.15
N LYS A 100 19.27 19.85 -4.48
CA LYS A 100 19.17 19.40 -3.08
C LYS A 100 19.57 17.93 -2.89
N LEU A 101 19.34 17.10 -3.91
CA LEU A 101 19.76 15.70 -3.91
C LEU A 101 21.28 15.51 -4.02
N GLN A 102 22.08 16.56 -4.22
CA GLN A 102 23.55 16.48 -4.14
C GLN A 102 24.07 16.44 -2.70
N GLU A 103 23.22 16.77 -1.72
CA GLU A 103 23.55 16.74 -0.29
C GLU A 103 22.73 15.65 0.44
N PRO A 104 23.21 15.12 1.57
CA PRO A 104 22.43 14.20 2.38
C PRO A 104 21.12 14.82 2.87
N LEU A 105 20.02 14.08 2.77
CA LEU A 105 18.72 14.48 3.30
C LEU A 105 18.60 14.14 4.78
N ILE A 106 17.90 14.99 5.53
CA ILE A 106 17.66 14.78 6.96
C ILE A 106 16.38 13.96 7.13
N VAL A 107 16.48 12.89 7.91
CA VAL A 107 15.33 12.06 8.30
C VAL A 107 14.69 12.66 9.55
N ARG A 108 13.37 12.83 9.55
CA ARG A 108 12.62 13.29 10.72
C ARG A 108 12.48 12.15 11.73
N GLU A 109 12.44 12.48 13.02
CA GLU A 109 12.20 11.49 14.08
C GLU A 109 10.74 10.99 14.06
N THR A 110 9.79 11.84 13.67
CA THR A 110 8.36 11.53 13.66
C THR A 110 7.70 11.99 12.37
N TYR A 111 6.55 11.39 12.06
CA TYR A 111 5.64 11.88 11.04
C TYR A 111 4.88 13.11 11.57
N PRO A 112 4.49 14.07 10.70
CA PRO A 112 3.61 15.17 11.08
C PRO A 112 2.23 14.64 11.50
N GLU A 113 1.57 15.37 12.40
CA GLU A 113 0.20 15.06 12.82
C GLU A 113 -0.82 15.38 11.72
N ASP A 114 -0.57 16.43 10.93
CA ASP A 114 -1.40 16.80 9.79
C ASP A 114 -1.01 15.98 8.55
N LEU A 115 -1.90 15.06 8.14
CA LEU A 115 -1.70 14.21 6.98
C LEU A 115 -1.63 14.98 5.65
N SER A 116 -2.15 16.22 5.60
CA SER A 116 -2.06 17.05 4.39
C SER A 116 -0.63 17.54 4.11
N GLU A 117 0.24 17.50 5.13
CA GLU A 117 1.67 17.77 4.99
C GLU A 117 2.46 16.56 4.46
N LEU A 118 1.83 15.38 4.38
CA LEU A 118 2.48 14.17 3.92
C LEU A 118 2.35 13.99 2.42
N ASN A 119 3.50 13.89 1.78
CA ASN A 119 3.65 13.35 0.45
C ASN A 119 4.56 12.13 0.51
N ILE A 120 4.24 11.11 -0.28
CA ILE A 120 5.03 9.88 -0.33
C ILE A 120 5.40 9.54 -1.76
N THR A 121 6.66 9.20 -1.93
CA THR A 121 7.16 8.42 -3.06
C THR A 121 7.92 7.23 -2.48
N ASN A 122 7.77 6.06 -3.07
CA ASN A 122 8.46 4.87 -2.57
C ASN A 122 8.87 3.95 -3.72
N SER A 123 10.02 3.29 -3.54
CA SER A 123 10.42 2.15 -4.35
C SER A 123 11.11 1.13 -3.47
N PHE A 124 10.43 0.00 -3.23
CA PHE A 124 10.98 -1.13 -2.47
C PHE A 124 11.84 -2.06 -3.34
N GLY A 125 12.04 -1.72 -4.62
CA GLY A 125 12.73 -2.58 -5.58
C GLY A 125 11.83 -3.64 -6.24
N VAL A 126 10.51 -3.56 -6.04
CA VAL A 126 9.54 -4.59 -6.46
C VAL A 126 9.93 -5.96 -5.87
N PRO A 127 9.93 -6.09 -4.53
CA PRO A 127 10.17 -7.37 -3.90
C PRO A 127 9.10 -8.36 -4.34
N SER A 128 9.53 -9.56 -4.69
CA SER A 128 8.63 -10.62 -5.12
C SER A 128 9.11 -11.93 -4.54
N PRO A 129 8.24 -12.72 -3.88
CA PRO A 129 8.58 -14.09 -3.56
C PRO A 129 8.60 -14.94 -4.85
N ASP A 130 8.92 -16.23 -4.71
CA ASP A 130 8.73 -17.18 -5.80
C ASP A 130 7.31 -17.06 -6.40
N PRO A 131 7.15 -17.14 -7.73
CA PRO A 131 5.85 -16.98 -8.37
C PRO A 131 4.74 -17.87 -7.85
N SER A 132 5.06 -19.07 -7.35
CA SER A 132 4.08 -19.96 -6.73
C SER A 132 3.44 -19.37 -5.49
N VAL A 133 4.14 -18.51 -4.74
CA VAL A 133 3.65 -17.89 -3.51
C VAL A 133 2.62 -16.81 -3.83
N TRP A 134 2.99 -15.81 -4.63
CA TRP A 134 2.07 -14.70 -4.91
C TRP A 134 0.91 -15.13 -5.81
N SER A 135 1.09 -16.12 -6.70
CA SER A 135 0.00 -16.63 -7.54
C SER A 135 -0.99 -17.46 -6.73
N ALA A 136 -0.57 -18.13 -5.67
CA ALA A 136 -1.45 -18.81 -4.73
C ALA A 136 -2.23 -17.83 -3.83
N ASP A 137 -1.66 -16.66 -3.52
CA ASP A 137 -2.30 -15.61 -2.71
C ASP A 137 -3.30 -14.75 -3.50
N LEU A 138 -3.02 -14.49 -4.79
CA LEU A 138 -3.82 -13.61 -5.65
C LEU A 138 -5.32 -13.94 -5.69
N PRO A 139 -5.78 -15.21 -5.75
CA PRO A 139 -7.21 -15.53 -5.68
C PRO A 139 -7.90 -15.00 -4.43
N ALA A 140 -7.22 -15.01 -3.27
CA ALA A 140 -7.76 -14.45 -2.04
C ALA A 140 -7.85 -12.92 -2.12
N ALA A 141 -6.86 -12.27 -2.75
CA ALA A 141 -6.90 -10.83 -2.98
C ALA A 141 -8.09 -10.40 -3.85
N ILE A 142 -8.37 -11.17 -4.91
CA ILE A 142 -9.53 -10.95 -5.80
C ILE A 142 -10.84 -11.16 -5.05
N ALA A 143 -10.94 -12.23 -4.25
CA ALA A 143 -12.13 -12.52 -3.45
C ALA A 143 -12.45 -11.41 -2.43
N GLY A 144 -11.43 -10.69 -1.94
CA GLY A 144 -11.57 -9.57 -1.01
C GLY A 144 -12.43 -8.42 -1.54
N ALA A 145 -12.48 -8.22 -2.87
CA ALA A 145 -13.31 -7.18 -3.50
C ALA A 145 -14.80 -7.32 -3.12
N GLY A 146 -15.26 -8.54 -2.84
CA GLY A 146 -16.64 -8.82 -2.49
C GLY A 146 -17.56 -8.94 -3.71
N LYS A 147 -18.84 -8.63 -3.50
CA LYS A 147 -19.88 -8.61 -4.53
C LYS A 147 -20.28 -7.19 -4.86
#